data_AF-A0A2M8BY26-F1
#
_entry.id   AF-A0A2M8BY26-F1
#
_cell.length_a   1.000
_cell.length_b   1.000
_cell.length_c   1.000
_cell.angle_alpha   90.00
_cell.angle_beta   90.00
_cell.angle_gamma   90.00
#
_symmetry.space_group_name_H-M   'P 1'
#
loop_
_entity.id
_entity.type
_entity.pdbx_description
1 polymer ?
#
loop_
_entity_poly.entity_id
_entity_poly.type
_entity_poly.pdbx_seq_one_letter_code
_entity_poly.pdbx_strand_id
1 'polypeptide(L)'
;MNTFALTPDPSPTSWARGVRLRRRFARLQWARSTSPTGVPERDFELQESTQTPPSPTQWERGREGVRACTERDFELQESAQTPPSPTQWERGREGVRAIVVLVALLLTGCVGSLADGLDGHGVFAAQKLQQPIEGDALQPLVEPRSEPTDTAEPSPTEPVAVALDAPAAAEDFDGLGLSVDLSQAEVTRAEGWAPAEKLGHDEARTAYLLRSAAVDSIVKRHRASTTRFDQVDQLNIMVRQYDSFAEDFMTGASTPQVMPEKASWPLQGVGKLESALATIDVEISRARTARLLREQLVQFEETFHEAVYWSRAEDTYRKTAKLARQSLKVAESGYQSGRGKYFYVLFAQNRVDLLSTQQKSAAERAEAARGQLSALLELEPDALDAVELSAGEDPVLPDRDAVREAVTSQGPELQEMAATTERARLMVRYVERQVLPDLTFGTNTTRTGDIPKRPMDLQFSTMAPFLAELALVESAAQAGFDHAQRAVPAEADVLWAALSDELRRLELASGSESSRASQARNAAADAFRAGDLSFFDLDEALTQVLEVELSIHKYRMDAAVAAARLDAATGAK
;
A
#
# COMPACT_ATOMS: atom_id res chain seq x y z
N MET A 1 16.28 -22.26 32.78
CA MET A 1 15.05 -21.72 33.41
C MET A 1 15.28 -20.24 33.64
N ASN A 2 14.71 -19.40 32.78
CA ASN A 2 14.41 -17.99 33.04
C ASN A 2 13.53 -17.50 31.88
N THR A 3 12.26 -17.32 32.19
CA THR A 3 11.19 -16.78 31.36
C THR A 3 11.31 -15.25 31.28
N PHE A 4 11.43 -14.70 30.08
CA PHE A 4 11.20 -13.28 29.81
C PHE A 4 9.78 -13.12 29.25
N ALA A 5 8.94 -12.41 30.00
CA ALA A 5 7.62 -11.95 29.55
C ALA A 5 7.78 -10.56 28.92
N LEU A 6 7.26 -10.39 27.71
CA LEU A 6 7.12 -9.11 27.03
C LEU A 6 5.70 -8.58 27.28
N THR A 7 5.59 -7.45 27.95
CA THR A 7 4.38 -6.61 27.99
C THR A 7 4.41 -5.61 26.83
N PRO A 8 3.29 -5.36 26.13
CA PRO A 8 3.22 -4.36 25.08
C PRO A 8 2.95 -2.95 25.63
N ASP A 9 3.55 -1.98 24.94
CA ASP A 9 3.46 -0.54 25.13
C ASP A 9 2.09 0.02 24.65
N PRO A 10 1.43 0.94 25.38
CA PRO A 10 0.15 1.52 24.94
C PRO A 10 0.31 2.76 24.03
N SER A 11 -0.52 2.80 22.99
CA SER A 11 -0.74 3.90 22.06
C SER A 11 -1.18 5.23 22.71
N PRO A 12 -0.88 6.39 22.10
CA PRO A 12 -1.30 7.69 22.62
C PRO A 12 -2.73 8.05 22.20
N THR A 13 -3.61 8.30 23.18
CA THR A 13 -4.92 8.93 22.98
C THR A 13 -4.90 10.34 23.56
N SER A 14 -5.27 11.33 22.74
CA SER A 14 -5.69 12.65 23.21
C SER A 14 -6.86 13.14 22.36
N TRP A 15 -7.62 14.08 22.94
CA TRP A 15 -8.81 14.79 22.44
C TRP A 15 -10.13 14.36 23.07
N ALA A 16 -10.35 14.92 24.27
CA ALA A 16 -11.61 14.97 24.98
C ALA A 16 -12.55 16.04 24.36
N ARG A 17 -13.77 15.65 24.00
CA ARG A 17 -14.92 16.55 23.92
C ARG A 17 -16.01 16.06 24.87
N GLY A 18 -16.37 16.93 25.81
CA GLY A 18 -17.41 16.67 26.79
C GLY A 18 -18.80 16.69 26.18
N VAL A 19 -19.55 15.61 26.37
CA VAL A 19 -20.99 15.55 26.11
C VAL A 19 -21.73 15.41 27.44
N ARG A 20 -22.54 16.41 27.75
CA ARG A 20 -23.46 16.42 28.91
C ARG A 20 -24.61 15.44 28.64
N LEU A 21 -24.65 14.33 29.37
CA LEU A 21 -25.80 13.42 29.40
C LEU A 21 -26.96 14.04 30.19
N ARG A 22 -28.07 14.36 29.49
CA ARG A 22 -29.36 14.64 30.11
C ARG A 22 -30.08 13.33 30.41
N ARG A 23 -30.32 13.07 31.71
CA ARG A 23 -31.24 12.04 32.20
C ARG A 23 -32.68 12.37 31.80
N ARG A 24 -33.40 11.43 31.19
CA ARG A 24 -34.87 11.39 31.20
C ARG A 24 -35.35 9.99 31.60
N PHE A 25 -36.13 9.97 32.66
CA PHE A 25 -37.01 8.88 33.09
C PHE A 25 -38.27 8.85 32.22
N ALA A 26 -38.68 7.68 31.76
CA ALA A 26 -40.07 7.33 31.40
C ALA A 26 -40.20 5.79 31.40
N ARG A 27 -40.74 5.21 32.49
CA ARG A 27 -42.08 4.61 32.58
C ARG A 27 -42.39 3.58 31.47
N LEU A 28 -42.17 2.31 31.79
CA LEU A 28 -42.79 1.17 31.11
C LEU A 28 -44.17 0.91 31.72
N GLN A 29 -45.21 0.95 30.88
CA GLN A 29 -46.53 0.43 31.19
C GLN A 29 -46.64 -1.02 30.69
N TRP A 30 -47.13 -1.89 31.57
CA TRP A 30 -47.50 -3.27 31.30
C TRP A 30 -48.85 -3.35 30.57
N ALA A 31 -48.97 -4.26 29.60
CA ALA A 31 -50.24 -4.77 29.09
C ALA A 31 -50.27 -6.30 29.24
N ARG A 32 -51.38 -6.79 29.81
CA ARG A 32 -51.71 -8.20 30.06
C ARG A 32 -52.08 -8.92 28.75
N SER A 33 -51.75 -10.20 28.61
CA SER A 33 -52.75 -11.23 28.24
C SER A 33 -52.27 -12.68 28.50
N THR A 34 -53.16 -13.42 29.16
CA THR A 34 -53.47 -14.87 29.10
C THR A 34 -52.44 -15.97 29.41
N SER A 35 -52.82 -16.73 30.45
CA SER A 35 -52.35 -17.99 31.07
C SER A 35 -52.67 -19.26 30.25
N PRO A 36 -52.63 -20.53 30.77
CA PRO A 36 -52.09 -21.09 32.03
C PRO A 36 -51.32 -22.44 31.91
N THR A 37 -50.49 -22.77 32.92
CA THR A 37 -50.24 -24.11 33.54
C THR A 37 -49.04 -23.92 34.49
N GLY A 38 -48.94 -24.31 35.76
CA GLY A 38 -49.76 -25.01 36.75
C GLY A 38 -48.83 -25.41 37.91
N VAL A 39 -49.37 -25.47 39.16
CA VAL A 39 -48.85 -26.21 40.35
C VAL A 39 -47.69 -25.54 41.15
N PRO A 40 -47.56 -25.70 42.49
CA PRO A 40 -48.38 -25.08 43.54
C PRO A 40 -47.56 -24.39 44.66
N GLU A 41 -48.31 -23.73 45.54
CA GLU A 41 -48.06 -23.18 46.88
C GLU A 41 -46.81 -23.64 47.67
N ARG A 42 -46.09 -22.64 48.21
CA ARG A 42 -45.57 -22.66 49.59
C ARG A 42 -45.73 -21.29 50.24
N ASP A 43 -46.39 -21.32 51.39
CA ASP A 43 -46.50 -20.26 52.38
C ASP A 43 -45.12 -19.80 52.85
N PHE A 44 -44.92 -18.49 53.05
CA PHE A 44 -44.14 -18.00 54.19
C PHE A 44 -44.51 -16.55 54.54
N GLU A 45 -44.54 -16.32 55.84
CA GLU A 45 -45.21 -15.26 56.58
C GLU A 45 -44.70 -13.83 56.32
N LEU A 46 -45.66 -12.90 56.35
CA LEU A 46 -45.45 -11.46 56.53
C LEU A 46 -44.96 -11.18 57.96
N GLN A 47 -43.81 -10.52 58.08
CA GLN A 47 -43.51 -9.65 59.23
C GLN A 47 -43.47 -8.20 58.75
N GLU A 48 -44.58 -7.49 59.01
CA GLU A 48 -44.65 -6.05 58.98
C GLU A 48 -43.84 -5.49 60.15
N SER A 49 -42.76 -4.76 59.85
CA SER A 49 -42.17 -3.82 60.82
C SER A 49 -42.39 -2.40 60.30
N THR A 50 -43.26 -1.70 61.01
CA THR A 50 -43.50 -0.27 60.87
C THR A 50 -42.27 0.51 61.33
N GLN A 51 -41.59 1.20 60.41
CA GLN A 51 -40.70 2.30 60.76
C GLN A 51 -41.04 3.56 59.94
N THR A 52 -41.41 4.58 60.69
CA THR A 52 -41.71 5.96 60.29
C THR A 52 -40.45 6.64 59.70
N PRO A 53 -40.57 7.46 58.65
CA PRO A 53 -39.42 8.16 58.07
C PRO A 53 -38.94 9.33 58.96
N PRO A 54 -37.62 9.62 59.03
CA PRO A 54 -37.08 10.74 59.79
C PRO A 54 -37.27 12.09 59.08
N SER A 55 -37.33 13.16 59.87
CA SER A 55 -37.57 14.55 59.46
C SER A 55 -36.32 15.25 58.87
N PRO A 56 -36.50 16.37 58.13
CA PRO A 56 -35.48 16.94 57.24
C PRO A 56 -34.48 17.89 57.94
N THR A 57 -33.96 17.53 59.11
CA THR A 57 -32.96 18.33 59.86
C THR A 57 -31.72 17.57 60.31
N GLN A 58 -31.49 16.36 59.78
CA GLN A 58 -30.26 15.58 60.02
C GLN A 58 -29.28 15.54 58.84
N TRP A 59 -29.56 16.22 57.73
CA TRP A 59 -28.69 16.24 56.54
C TRP A 59 -27.64 17.36 56.50
N GLU A 60 -27.71 18.35 57.38
CA GLU A 60 -26.79 19.52 57.34
C GLU A 60 -25.63 19.47 58.34
N ARG A 61 -25.54 18.45 59.21
CA ARG A 61 -24.40 18.29 60.14
C ARG A 61 -23.29 17.34 59.65
N GLY A 62 -23.39 16.82 58.42
CA GLY A 62 -22.42 15.91 57.82
C GLY A 62 -21.44 16.53 56.80
N ARG A 63 -21.55 17.83 56.49
CA ARG A 63 -20.73 18.49 55.44
C ARG A 63 -19.62 19.41 55.95
N GLU A 64 -19.52 19.68 57.25
CA GLU A 64 -18.46 20.52 57.81
C GLU A 64 -17.23 19.75 58.36
N GLY A 65 -17.25 18.41 58.31
CA GLY A 65 -16.15 17.57 58.81
C GLY A 65 -15.08 17.15 57.78
N VAL A 66 -15.21 17.51 56.50
CA VAL A 66 -14.32 16.98 55.42
C VAL A 66 -13.56 18.09 54.67
N ARG A 67 -13.61 19.34 55.14
CA ARG A 67 -12.82 20.46 54.57
C ARG A 67 -11.65 20.93 55.43
N ALA A 68 -11.28 20.20 56.48
CA ALA A 68 -10.22 20.61 57.42
C ALA A 68 -8.94 19.74 57.39
N CYS A 69 -8.69 18.96 56.33
CA CYS A 69 -7.54 18.04 56.28
C CYS A 69 -6.64 18.14 55.03
N THR A 70 -6.70 19.20 54.22
CA THR A 70 -5.82 19.31 53.02
C THR A 70 -5.14 20.68 52.84
N GLU A 71 -4.95 21.44 53.91
CA GLU A 71 -4.37 22.79 53.83
C GLU A 71 -3.28 23.06 54.89
N ARG A 72 -2.50 22.03 55.25
CA ARG A 72 -1.46 22.18 56.29
C ARG A 72 -0.12 21.49 56.04
N ASP A 73 0.23 21.21 54.79
CA ASP A 73 1.52 20.58 54.42
C ASP A 73 2.24 21.29 53.26
N PHE A 74 1.90 22.54 52.90
CA PHE A 74 2.54 23.23 51.75
C PHE A 74 3.24 24.56 52.07
N GLU A 75 3.51 24.85 53.33
CA GLU A 75 4.35 25.98 53.73
C GLU A 75 5.37 25.53 54.78
N LEU A 76 6.55 25.12 54.30
CA LEU A 76 7.88 25.24 54.94
C LEU A 76 8.89 24.29 54.25
N GLN A 77 9.34 24.63 53.04
CA GLN A 77 10.73 24.39 52.62
C GLN A 77 11.07 25.18 51.35
N GLU A 78 11.44 26.45 51.57
CA GLU A 78 12.25 27.23 50.64
C GLU A 78 13.72 26.82 50.81
N SER A 79 14.43 26.46 49.74
CA SER A 79 15.75 27.05 49.39
C SER A 79 16.51 26.30 48.29
N ALA A 80 17.03 27.11 47.36
CA ALA A 80 18.19 26.88 46.49
C ALA A 80 18.10 25.88 45.33
N GLN A 81 17.86 26.41 44.11
CA GLN A 81 18.83 26.35 42.99
C GLN A 81 18.28 27.12 41.77
N THR A 82 19.07 28.05 41.26
CA THR A 82 18.83 28.81 40.03
C THR A 82 18.90 27.91 38.78
N PRO A 83 18.02 28.07 37.78
CA PRO A 83 18.16 27.35 36.52
C PRO A 83 19.23 27.98 35.61
N PRO A 84 19.97 27.18 34.81
CA PRO A 84 20.99 27.69 33.89
C PRO A 84 20.38 28.35 32.64
N SER A 85 21.17 29.23 32.00
CA SER A 85 20.77 30.05 30.86
C SER A 85 20.59 29.26 29.54
N PRO A 86 19.80 29.76 28.56
CA PRO A 86 19.35 29.04 27.36
C PRO A 86 20.47 28.60 26.38
N THR A 87 21.69 29.10 26.54
CA THR A 87 22.81 28.91 25.60
C THR A 87 23.63 27.62 25.81
N GLN A 88 23.28 26.80 26.80
CA GLN A 88 23.89 25.48 27.01
C GLN A 88 23.05 24.32 26.43
N TRP A 89 21.80 24.56 26.05
CA TRP A 89 20.92 23.54 25.47
C TRP A 89 21.13 23.35 23.95
N GLU A 90 21.66 24.36 23.25
CA GLU A 90 21.85 24.30 21.80
C GLU A 90 23.13 23.57 21.37
N ARG A 91 24.19 23.58 22.20
CA ARG A 91 25.44 22.85 21.91
C ARG A 91 25.33 21.33 22.06
N GLY A 92 24.32 20.83 22.79
CA GLY A 92 24.05 19.40 22.91
C GLY A 92 23.25 18.80 21.75
N ARG A 93 22.49 19.62 21.00
CA ARG A 93 21.65 19.16 19.88
C ARG A 93 22.42 18.99 18.57
N GLU A 94 23.51 19.71 18.38
CA GLU A 94 24.32 19.60 17.15
C GLU A 94 25.22 18.34 17.14
N GLY A 95 25.74 17.93 18.31
CA GLY A 95 26.53 16.69 18.43
C GLY A 95 25.71 15.41 18.21
N VAL A 96 24.45 15.40 18.63
CA VAL A 96 23.56 14.24 18.46
C VAL A 96 23.01 14.16 17.02
N ARG A 97 22.81 15.29 16.33
CA ARG A 97 22.43 15.30 14.91
C ARG A 97 23.55 14.82 13.99
N ALA A 98 24.80 15.17 14.28
CA ALA A 98 25.94 14.69 13.51
C ALA A 98 26.12 13.17 13.59
N ILE A 99 25.89 12.57 14.77
CA ILE A 99 26.01 11.12 14.98
C ILE A 99 24.84 10.35 14.34
N VAL A 100 23.62 10.88 14.38
CA VAL A 100 22.46 10.25 13.75
C VAL A 100 22.56 10.30 12.22
N VAL A 101 23.11 11.37 11.64
CA VAL A 101 23.35 11.48 10.18
C VAL A 101 24.50 10.56 9.73
N LEU A 102 25.55 10.40 10.53
CA LEU A 102 26.66 9.48 10.21
C LEU A 102 26.24 8.00 10.26
N VAL A 103 25.36 7.64 11.20
CA VAL A 103 24.78 6.29 11.30
C VAL A 103 23.75 6.04 10.18
N ALA A 104 23.00 7.06 9.76
CA ALA A 104 22.08 6.95 8.62
C ALA A 104 22.80 6.81 7.26
N LEU A 105 23.94 7.50 7.09
CA LEU A 105 24.78 7.40 5.87
C LEU A 105 25.55 6.07 5.78
N LEU A 106 25.90 5.46 6.92
CA LEU A 106 26.55 4.13 6.94
C LEU A 106 25.57 2.98 6.71
N LEU A 107 24.27 3.17 6.96
CA LEU A 107 23.24 2.15 6.77
C LEU A 107 22.59 2.15 5.37
N THR A 108 22.81 3.19 4.55
CA THR A 108 22.13 3.35 3.25
C THR A 108 23.00 3.10 2.02
N GLY A 109 24.27 2.72 2.17
CA GLY A 109 25.05 2.12 1.07
C GLY A 109 25.16 2.97 -0.20
N CYS A 110 25.11 4.30 -0.11
CA CYS A 110 25.33 5.19 -1.25
C CYS A 110 26.80 5.61 -1.32
N VAL A 111 27.59 4.90 -2.13
CA VAL A 111 28.86 5.40 -2.65
C VAL A 111 28.59 5.94 -4.05
N GLY A 112 28.56 7.27 -4.17
CA GLY A 112 28.36 7.94 -5.44
C GLY A 112 28.68 9.43 -5.34
N SER A 113 29.91 9.78 -5.73
CA SER A 113 30.36 11.05 -6.30
C SER A 113 29.72 12.36 -5.79
N LEU A 114 30.46 13.09 -4.96
CA LEU A 114 30.28 14.54 -4.80
C LEU A 114 31.65 15.21 -4.85
N ALA A 115 32.02 15.65 -6.05
CA ALA A 115 32.94 16.75 -6.26
C ALA A 115 32.17 17.81 -7.04
N ASP A 116 31.82 18.91 -6.39
CA ASP A 116 32.15 20.26 -6.86
C ASP A 116 31.55 21.34 -5.96
N GLY A 117 32.38 22.36 -5.68
CA GLY A 117 31.96 23.64 -5.15
C GLY A 117 32.69 24.07 -3.89
N LEU A 118 33.84 24.72 -4.04
CA LEU A 118 34.13 26.06 -3.47
C LEU A 118 35.57 26.52 -3.79
N ASP A 119 35.62 27.62 -4.54
CA ASP A 119 36.55 28.76 -4.51
C ASP A 119 38.06 28.63 -4.79
N GLY A 120 38.51 29.45 -5.76
CA GLY A 120 39.51 30.48 -5.46
C GLY A 120 40.77 30.53 -6.33
N HIS A 121 40.77 31.46 -7.29
CA HIS A 121 41.90 32.25 -7.84
C HIS A 121 43.33 31.65 -7.87
N GLY A 122 43.89 31.53 -9.08
CA GLY A 122 45.33 31.39 -9.27
C GLY A 122 45.76 31.35 -10.74
N VAL A 123 46.16 32.51 -11.26
CA VAL A 123 46.90 32.69 -12.53
C VAL A 123 48.15 31.80 -12.54
N PHE A 124 48.40 31.04 -13.61
CA PHE A 124 49.73 30.92 -14.25
C PHE A 124 49.64 30.14 -15.58
N ALA A 125 50.36 30.66 -16.58
CA ALA A 125 50.48 30.17 -17.94
C ALA A 125 51.60 29.11 -18.08
N ALA A 126 51.40 28.16 -19.01
CA ALA A 126 52.40 27.54 -19.91
C ALA A 126 51.72 26.35 -20.60
N GLN A 127 51.33 26.39 -21.88
CA GLN A 127 52.15 26.34 -23.09
C GLN A 127 52.85 24.99 -23.33
N LYS A 128 52.56 24.42 -24.53
CA LYS A 128 53.39 23.48 -25.33
C LYS A 128 53.34 22.00 -24.87
N LEU A 129 53.06 20.96 -25.68
CA LEU A 129 53.37 20.66 -27.10
C LEU A 129 52.49 19.52 -27.70
N GLN A 130 52.25 19.64 -29.02
CA GLN A 130 52.28 18.60 -30.08
C GLN A 130 51.30 17.41 -30.11
N GLN A 131 50.18 17.63 -30.83
CA GLN A 131 49.85 17.15 -32.20
C GLN A 131 50.39 15.80 -32.76
N PRO A 132 49.64 15.20 -33.72
CA PRO A 132 49.43 13.75 -33.90
C PRO A 132 50.16 13.18 -35.13
N ILE A 133 50.04 11.86 -35.35
CA ILE A 133 50.40 11.23 -36.63
C ILE A 133 49.28 10.27 -37.05
N GLU A 134 48.60 10.64 -38.15
CA GLU A 134 47.86 9.76 -39.06
C GLU A 134 48.85 8.94 -39.91
N GLY A 135 48.43 7.76 -40.38
CA GLY A 135 49.26 6.95 -41.28
C GLY A 135 48.62 5.66 -41.79
N ASP A 136 47.60 5.85 -42.62
CA ASP A 136 47.17 5.13 -43.84
C ASP A 136 47.60 3.66 -44.18
N ALA A 137 46.59 2.96 -44.71
CA ALA A 137 46.56 1.92 -45.76
C ALA A 137 47.53 0.71 -45.76
N LEU A 138 46.96 -0.50 -45.89
CA LEU A 138 47.28 -1.49 -46.94
C LEU A 138 46.38 -2.76 -46.83
N GLN A 139 45.61 -3.03 -47.89
CA GLN A 139 45.11 -4.34 -48.33
C GLN A 139 45.60 -4.52 -49.79
N PRO A 140 45.40 -5.66 -50.51
CA PRO A 140 44.94 -7.02 -50.16
C PRO A 140 45.86 -8.12 -50.77
N LEU A 141 45.52 -9.43 -50.65
CA LEU A 141 45.49 -10.41 -51.77
C LEU A 141 45.27 -11.88 -51.31
N VAL A 142 44.56 -12.62 -52.18
CA VAL A 142 44.48 -14.10 -52.39
C VAL A 142 43.32 -14.89 -51.74
N GLU A 143 42.16 -14.87 -52.43
CA GLU A 143 41.40 -15.97 -53.11
C GLU A 143 41.12 -17.38 -52.51
N PRO A 144 40.05 -18.07 -53.00
CA PRO A 144 39.09 -18.84 -52.21
C PRO A 144 39.20 -20.37 -52.36
N ARG A 145 38.56 -21.12 -51.45
CA ARG A 145 38.30 -22.56 -51.64
C ARG A 145 36.96 -23.01 -51.01
N SER A 146 36.02 -23.31 -51.91
CA SER A 146 35.07 -24.44 -51.95
C SER A 146 34.50 -25.03 -50.66
N GLU A 147 33.16 -24.97 -50.57
CA GLU A 147 32.26 -25.80 -49.76
C GLU A 147 32.52 -27.32 -49.93
N PRO A 148 32.08 -28.12 -48.94
CA PRO A 148 30.94 -28.99 -49.25
C PRO A 148 29.89 -29.09 -48.12
N THR A 149 28.63 -28.93 -48.54
CA THR A 149 27.51 -29.85 -48.31
C THR A 149 27.11 -30.19 -46.86
N ASP A 150 26.04 -29.52 -46.43
CA ASP A 150 24.78 -30.12 -45.97
C ASP A 150 24.87 -31.13 -44.81
N THR A 151 24.87 -30.60 -43.59
CA THR A 151 24.24 -31.26 -42.43
C THR A 151 23.42 -30.19 -41.71
N ALA A 152 22.10 -30.32 -41.76
CA ALA A 152 21.18 -29.40 -41.11
C ALA A 152 21.36 -29.48 -39.58
N GLU A 153 22.22 -28.62 -39.05
CA GLU A 153 22.21 -28.24 -37.63
C GLU A 153 20.96 -27.36 -37.38
N PRO A 154 20.25 -27.54 -36.26
CA PRO A 154 19.23 -26.59 -35.87
C PRO A 154 19.93 -25.25 -35.61
N SER A 155 19.67 -24.25 -36.45
CA SER A 155 20.03 -22.87 -36.18
C SER A 155 19.63 -22.54 -34.73
N PRO A 156 20.53 -21.95 -33.92
CA PRO A 156 20.11 -21.37 -32.66
C PRO A 156 19.06 -20.33 -33.00
N THR A 157 17.82 -20.56 -32.55
CA THR A 157 16.76 -19.57 -32.58
C THR A 157 17.37 -18.28 -32.03
N GLU A 158 17.44 -17.23 -32.85
CA GLU A 158 17.90 -15.93 -32.39
C GLU A 158 17.15 -15.62 -31.08
N PRO A 159 17.86 -15.26 -29.99
CA PRO A 159 17.19 -14.93 -28.76
C PRO A 159 16.24 -13.79 -29.09
N VAL A 160 14.94 -14.02 -28.89
CA VAL A 160 13.93 -12.96 -29.00
C VAL A 160 14.39 -11.89 -28.03
N ALA A 161 14.95 -10.80 -28.57
CA ALA A 161 15.43 -9.70 -27.78
C ALA A 161 14.21 -9.03 -27.16
N VAL A 162 13.79 -9.53 -25.99
CA VAL A 162 12.82 -8.84 -25.15
C VAL A 162 13.48 -7.51 -24.81
N ALA A 163 12.97 -6.44 -25.41
CA ALA A 163 13.46 -5.09 -25.17
C ALA A 163 13.19 -4.74 -23.70
N LEU A 164 14.16 -5.01 -22.84
CA LEU A 164 14.08 -4.79 -21.39
C LEU A 164 13.73 -3.34 -21.03
N ASP A 165 14.10 -2.39 -21.90
CA ASP A 165 13.86 -0.96 -21.72
C ASP A 165 12.54 -0.45 -22.33
N ALA A 166 11.76 -1.30 -23.02
CA ALA A 166 10.46 -0.89 -23.53
C ALA A 166 9.51 -0.50 -22.37
N PRO A 167 8.66 0.53 -22.53
CA PRO A 167 7.66 0.85 -21.52
C PRO A 167 6.70 -0.32 -21.30
N ALA A 168 5.96 -0.29 -20.19
CA ALA A 168 4.91 -1.27 -19.93
C ALA A 168 3.90 -1.34 -21.09
N ALA A 169 3.68 -2.55 -21.60
CA ALA A 169 2.72 -2.85 -22.65
C ALA A 169 1.45 -3.45 -22.05
N ALA A 170 0.34 -3.39 -22.79
CA ALA A 170 -0.93 -3.96 -22.33
C ALA A 170 -0.82 -5.48 -22.06
N GLU A 171 0.04 -6.16 -22.83
CA GLU A 171 0.32 -7.59 -22.71
C GLU A 171 0.97 -7.96 -21.38
N ASP A 172 1.78 -7.08 -20.79
CA ASP A 172 2.39 -7.34 -19.47
C ASP A 172 1.33 -7.41 -18.36
N PHE A 173 0.21 -6.70 -18.52
CA PHE A 173 -0.87 -6.64 -17.54
C PHE A 173 -1.83 -7.82 -17.64
N ASP A 174 -2.09 -8.33 -18.85
CA ASP A 174 -2.97 -9.50 -19.05
C ASP A 174 -2.41 -10.74 -18.35
N GLY A 175 -1.08 -10.93 -18.43
CA GLY A 175 -0.36 -11.96 -17.67
C GLY A 175 -0.41 -11.79 -16.14
N LEU A 176 -0.77 -10.61 -15.64
CA LEU A 176 -0.86 -10.28 -14.22
C LEU A 176 -2.32 -10.16 -13.71
N GLY A 177 -3.28 -10.48 -14.58
CA GLY A 177 -4.71 -10.44 -14.27
C GLY A 177 -5.29 -9.04 -14.17
N LEU A 178 -4.65 -8.05 -14.80
CA LEU A 178 -5.13 -6.66 -14.87
C LEU A 178 -5.58 -6.37 -16.30
N SER A 179 -6.85 -5.99 -16.49
CA SER A 179 -7.34 -5.62 -17.82
C SER A 179 -7.11 -4.13 -18.10
N VAL A 180 -6.45 -3.85 -19.22
CA VAL A 180 -6.30 -2.50 -19.77
C VAL A 180 -7.14 -2.39 -21.04
N ASP A 181 -7.93 -1.33 -21.19
CA ASP A 181 -8.66 -1.08 -22.43
C ASP A 181 -7.68 -0.71 -23.55
N LEU A 182 -7.46 -1.66 -24.47
CA LEU A 182 -6.54 -1.52 -25.59
C LEU A 182 -6.91 -0.36 -26.52
N SER A 183 -8.19 0.00 -26.61
CA SER A 183 -8.63 1.11 -27.44
C SER A 183 -8.16 2.47 -26.91
N GLN A 184 -7.99 2.57 -25.59
CA GLN A 184 -7.50 3.78 -24.91
C GLN A 184 -5.97 3.77 -24.77
N ALA A 185 -5.35 2.59 -24.82
CA ALA A 185 -3.91 2.42 -24.61
C ALA A 185 -3.04 3.11 -25.68
N GLU A 186 -3.48 3.11 -26.95
CA GLU A 186 -2.74 3.75 -28.03
C GLU A 186 -2.77 5.29 -27.91
N VAL A 187 -3.92 5.84 -27.52
CA VAL A 187 -4.12 7.29 -27.37
C VAL A 187 -3.38 7.82 -26.14
N THR A 188 -3.43 7.10 -25.03
CA THR A 188 -2.78 7.48 -23.76
C THR A 188 -1.26 7.35 -23.78
N ARG A 189 -0.72 6.46 -24.63
CA ARG A 189 0.74 6.28 -24.81
C ARG A 189 1.38 7.37 -25.68
N ALA A 190 0.61 8.12 -26.45
CA ALA A 190 1.16 9.18 -27.31
C ALA A 190 1.97 10.19 -26.47
N GLU A 191 3.19 10.52 -26.93
CA GLU A 191 4.00 11.58 -26.31
C GLU A 191 3.18 12.87 -26.28
N GLY A 192 3.03 13.45 -25.09
CA GLY A 192 2.21 14.64 -24.89
C GLY A 192 0.70 14.39 -24.76
N TRP A 193 0.26 13.17 -24.43
CA TRP A 193 -1.14 12.98 -24.01
C TRP A 193 -1.48 13.94 -22.87
N ALA A 194 -2.56 14.67 -23.09
CA ALA A 194 -3.22 15.53 -22.13
C ALA A 194 -4.71 15.15 -22.14
N PRO A 195 -5.35 15.06 -20.98
CA PRO A 195 -6.76 14.73 -20.90
C PRO A 195 -7.60 15.80 -21.61
N ALA A 196 -8.75 15.39 -22.13
CA ALA A 196 -9.73 16.29 -22.72
C ALA A 196 -10.38 17.21 -21.66
N GLU A 197 -11.43 17.95 -22.04
CA GLU A 197 -12.21 18.78 -21.10
C GLU A 197 -12.74 17.98 -19.88
N LYS A 198 -12.92 16.67 -20.03
CA LYS A 198 -13.32 15.76 -18.96
C LYS A 198 -12.37 14.58 -18.91
N LEU A 199 -12.00 14.17 -17.69
CA LEU A 199 -11.22 12.96 -17.43
C LEU A 199 -12.08 12.00 -16.62
N GLY A 200 -12.40 10.86 -17.25
CA GLY A 200 -13.08 9.75 -16.58
C GLY A 200 -12.13 8.93 -15.72
N HIS A 201 -12.70 8.21 -14.75
CA HIS A 201 -11.97 7.25 -13.93
C HIS A 201 -11.17 6.24 -14.77
N ASP A 202 -11.81 5.57 -15.73
CA ASP A 202 -11.17 4.48 -16.49
C ASP A 202 -10.05 4.96 -17.40
N GLU A 203 -10.21 6.16 -17.97
CA GLU A 203 -9.18 6.84 -18.76
C GLU A 203 -7.98 7.20 -17.88
N ALA A 204 -8.22 7.77 -16.68
CA ALA A 204 -7.17 8.08 -15.71
C ALA A 204 -6.44 6.82 -15.22
N ARG A 205 -7.17 5.74 -14.94
CA ARG A 205 -6.60 4.45 -14.52
C ARG A 205 -5.73 3.86 -15.62
N THR A 206 -6.17 3.92 -16.87
CA THR A 206 -5.40 3.46 -18.04
C THR A 206 -4.14 4.30 -18.23
N ALA A 207 -4.25 5.62 -18.16
CA ALA A 207 -3.10 6.52 -18.22
C ALA A 207 -2.10 6.23 -17.10
N TYR A 208 -2.56 6.01 -15.87
CA TYR A 208 -1.71 5.66 -14.74
C TYR A 208 -0.92 4.36 -14.98
N LEU A 209 -1.59 3.29 -15.39
CA LEU A 209 -0.94 2.00 -15.64
C LEU A 209 0.12 2.07 -16.75
N LEU A 210 -0.11 2.88 -17.78
CA LEU A 210 0.77 2.93 -18.95
C LEU A 210 1.90 3.95 -18.83
N ARG A 211 1.74 4.99 -18.01
CA ARG A 211 2.69 6.11 -17.95
C ARG A 211 3.45 6.20 -16.64
N SER A 212 2.89 5.71 -15.53
CA SER A 212 3.51 5.89 -14.22
C SER A 212 4.89 5.24 -14.16
N ALA A 213 5.90 6.00 -13.74
CA ALA A 213 7.24 5.47 -13.52
C ALA A 213 7.26 4.40 -12.43
N ALA A 214 6.36 4.50 -11.44
CA ALA A 214 6.23 3.49 -10.38
C ALA A 214 5.80 2.14 -10.95
N VAL A 215 4.76 2.12 -11.79
CA VAL A 215 4.26 0.92 -12.48
C VAL A 215 5.32 0.35 -13.43
N ASP A 216 5.94 1.20 -14.25
CA ASP A 216 6.99 0.79 -15.19
C ASP A 216 8.18 0.15 -14.45
N SER A 217 8.59 0.69 -13.30
CA SER A 217 9.68 0.11 -12.50
C SER A 217 9.36 -1.27 -11.94
N ILE A 218 8.08 -1.56 -11.65
CA ILE A 218 7.61 -2.85 -11.16
C ILE A 218 7.62 -3.87 -12.31
N VAL A 219 7.10 -3.48 -13.47
CA VAL A 219 7.10 -4.31 -14.68
C VAL A 219 8.52 -4.62 -15.15
N LYS A 220 9.42 -3.63 -15.19
CA LYS A 220 10.84 -3.83 -15.55
C LYS A 220 11.56 -4.76 -14.60
N ARG A 221 11.30 -4.68 -13.29
CA ARG A 221 11.85 -5.64 -12.30
C ARG A 221 11.37 -7.07 -12.56
N HIS A 222 10.11 -7.23 -12.96
CA HIS A 222 9.58 -8.54 -13.36
C HIS A 222 10.22 -9.06 -14.65
N ARG A 223 10.34 -8.23 -15.69
CA ARG A 223 11.03 -8.62 -16.94
C ARG A 223 12.50 -8.96 -16.71
N ALA A 224 13.17 -8.24 -15.81
CA ALA A 224 14.55 -8.55 -15.44
C ALA A 224 14.67 -9.90 -14.72
N SER A 225 13.71 -10.27 -13.87
CA SER A 225 13.72 -11.57 -13.19
C SER A 225 13.46 -12.73 -14.16
N THR A 226 12.54 -12.56 -15.12
CA THR A 226 12.28 -13.56 -16.16
C THR A 226 13.42 -13.70 -17.17
N THR A 227 14.09 -12.59 -17.53
CA THR A 227 15.24 -12.64 -18.45
C THR A 227 16.49 -13.22 -17.80
N ARG A 228 16.72 -12.92 -16.51
CA ARG A 228 17.81 -13.54 -15.74
C ARG A 228 17.67 -15.07 -15.72
N PHE A 229 16.45 -15.58 -15.66
CA PHE A 229 16.16 -17.01 -15.73
C PHE A 229 16.61 -17.61 -17.07
N ASP A 230 16.23 -17.01 -18.20
CA ASP A 230 16.60 -17.49 -19.54
C ASP A 230 18.14 -17.52 -19.72
N GLN A 231 18.83 -16.51 -19.21
CA GLN A 231 20.30 -16.45 -19.23
C GLN A 231 20.97 -17.57 -18.42
N VAL A 232 20.42 -17.91 -17.24
CA VAL A 232 20.96 -19.00 -16.40
C VAL A 232 20.76 -20.34 -17.08
N ASP A 233 19.59 -20.57 -17.66
CA ASP A 233 19.30 -21.81 -18.42
C ASP A 233 20.21 -21.94 -19.65
N GLN A 234 20.41 -20.85 -20.40
CA GLN A 234 21.34 -20.82 -21.54
C GLN A 234 22.79 -21.06 -21.13
N LEU A 235 23.25 -20.46 -20.02
CA LEU A 235 24.60 -20.69 -19.50
C LEU A 235 24.80 -22.16 -19.11
N ASN A 236 23.81 -22.76 -18.46
CA ASN A 236 23.82 -24.18 -18.11
C ASN A 236 23.88 -25.08 -19.35
N ILE A 237 23.22 -24.71 -20.45
CA ILE A 237 23.33 -25.42 -21.73
C ILE A 237 24.75 -25.28 -22.30
N MET A 238 25.33 -24.08 -22.30
CA MET A 238 26.68 -23.83 -22.82
C MET A 238 27.78 -24.56 -22.03
N VAL A 239 27.70 -24.58 -20.70
CA VAL A 239 28.66 -25.31 -19.86
C VAL A 239 28.61 -26.81 -20.18
N ARG A 240 27.42 -27.39 -20.35
CA ARG A 240 27.27 -28.81 -20.74
C ARG A 240 27.85 -29.09 -22.13
N GLN A 241 27.64 -28.19 -23.09
CA GLN A 241 28.21 -28.31 -24.43
C GLN A 241 29.75 -28.22 -24.38
N TYR A 242 30.30 -27.29 -23.60
CA TYR A 242 31.75 -27.16 -23.42
C TYR A 242 32.36 -28.40 -22.76
N ASP A 243 31.75 -28.94 -21.71
CA ASP A 243 32.21 -30.16 -21.06
C ASP A 243 32.23 -31.34 -22.04
N SER A 244 31.19 -31.50 -22.86
CA SER A 244 31.15 -32.53 -23.90
C SER A 244 32.20 -32.33 -25.00
N PHE A 245 32.49 -31.09 -25.39
CA PHE A 245 33.51 -30.77 -26.39
C PHE A 245 34.94 -30.94 -25.85
N ALA A 246 35.16 -30.59 -24.58
CA ALA A 246 36.45 -30.76 -23.91
C ALA A 246 36.79 -32.24 -23.68
N GLU A 247 35.79 -33.09 -23.46
CA GLU A 247 35.94 -34.55 -23.45
C GLU A 247 36.43 -35.06 -24.82
N ASP A 248 35.86 -34.57 -25.93
CA ASP A 248 36.25 -34.99 -27.28
C ASP A 248 37.68 -34.53 -27.68
N PHE A 249 38.07 -33.30 -27.33
CA PHE A 249 39.37 -32.72 -27.75
C PHE A 249 40.58 -33.32 -27.01
N MET A 250 40.38 -33.87 -25.82
CA MET A 250 41.46 -34.41 -24.98
C MET A 250 41.89 -35.85 -25.37
N THR A 251 41.19 -36.50 -26.31
CA THR A 251 41.45 -37.89 -26.75
C THR A 251 42.59 -38.04 -27.78
N GLY A 252 43.25 -36.94 -28.18
CA GLY A 252 44.13 -36.90 -29.37
C GLY A 252 45.65 -36.69 -29.20
N ALA A 253 46.24 -36.60 -28.00
CA ALA A 253 47.68 -36.26 -27.88
C ALA A 253 48.50 -37.07 -26.86
N SER A 254 49.71 -37.42 -27.27
CA SER A 254 50.58 -38.53 -26.84
C SER A 254 51.46 -38.29 -25.59
N THR A 255 50.91 -37.94 -24.44
CA THR A 255 51.63 -37.99 -23.15
C THR A 255 50.91 -38.93 -22.18
N PRO A 256 51.56 -39.49 -21.13
CA PRO A 256 50.89 -40.33 -20.15
C PRO A 256 49.95 -39.43 -19.33
N GLN A 257 48.75 -39.27 -19.86
CA GLN A 257 47.64 -38.63 -19.22
C GLN A 257 47.20 -39.56 -18.08
N VAL A 258 47.28 -39.07 -16.85
CA VAL A 258 46.30 -39.50 -15.86
C VAL A 258 44.99 -39.02 -16.44
N MET A 259 44.25 -39.91 -17.11
CA MET A 259 42.87 -39.64 -17.50
C MET A 259 42.04 -39.84 -16.24
N PRO A 260 41.53 -38.78 -15.59
CA PRO A 260 40.20 -38.88 -15.05
C PRO A 260 39.29 -38.94 -16.28
N GLU A 261 38.85 -40.13 -16.69
CA GLU A 261 37.55 -40.24 -17.35
C GLU A 261 36.51 -39.91 -16.27
N LYS A 262 36.44 -38.63 -15.89
CA LYS A 262 35.29 -38.09 -15.17
C LYS A 262 34.30 -37.68 -16.25
N ALA A 263 33.73 -38.68 -16.92
CA ALA A 263 32.39 -38.54 -17.45
C ALA A 263 31.50 -38.29 -16.22
N SER A 264 31.38 -37.02 -15.86
CA SER A 264 30.46 -36.54 -14.85
C SER A 264 29.08 -36.75 -15.47
N TRP A 265 28.54 -37.96 -15.36
CA TRP A 265 27.13 -38.19 -15.59
C TRP A 265 26.42 -37.50 -14.42
N PRO A 266 25.78 -36.33 -14.63
CA PRO A 266 25.09 -35.68 -13.53
C PRO A 266 24.06 -36.67 -13.00
N LEU A 267 24.03 -36.85 -11.67
CA LEU A 267 23.02 -37.67 -11.01
C LEU A 267 21.64 -37.29 -11.57
N GLN A 268 20.90 -38.29 -12.05
CA GLN A 268 19.59 -38.08 -12.65
C GLN A 268 18.70 -37.32 -11.67
N GLY A 269 18.37 -36.06 -11.98
CA GLY A 269 17.39 -35.27 -11.24
C GLY A 269 17.88 -34.03 -10.51
N VAL A 270 19.18 -33.73 -10.44
CA VAL A 270 19.66 -32.41 -9.90
C VAL A 270 19.28 -31.28 -10.85
N GLY A 271 19.56 -31.42 -12.15
CA GLY A 271 19.16 -30.42 -13.14
C GLY A 271 17.64 -30.22 -13.26
N LYS A 272 16.83 -31.24 -12.92
CA LYS A 272 15.37 -31.11 -12.84
C LYS A 272 14.92 -30.29 -11.63
N LEU A 273 15.65 -30.33 -10.52
CA LEU A 273 15.36 -29.52 -9.34
C LEU A 273 15.82 -28.08 -9.53
N GLU A 274 16.94 -27.87 -10.23
CA GLU A 274 17.40 -26.54 -10.60
C GLU A 274 16.40 -25.84 -11.52
N SER A 275 15.92 -26.52 -12.57
CA SER A 275 14.87 -25.97 -13.44
C SER A 275 13.56 -25.70 -12.67
N ALA A 276 13.20 -26.56 -11.72
CA ALA A 276 12.02 -26.36 -10.87
C ALA A 276 12.19 -25.16 -9.91
N LEU A 277 13.36 -24.99 -9.31
CA LEU A 277 13.71 -23.82 -8.47
C LEU A 277 13.65 -22.52 -9.28
N ALA A 278 14.13 -22.57 -10.51
CA ALA A 278 14.13 -21.42 -11.39
C ALA A 278 12.69 -21.10 -11.86
N THR A 279 11.85 -22.11 -12.11
CA THR A 279 10.42 -21.92 -12.42
C THR A 279 9.66 -21.30 -11.25
N ILE A 280 9.86 -21.80 -10.02
CA ILE A 280 9.15 -21.28 -8.84
C ILE A 280 9.61 -19.85 -8.50
N ASP A 281 10.85 -19.47 -8.79
CA ASP A 281 11.33 -18.08 -8.64
C ASP A 281 10.58 -17.11 -9.58
N VAL A 282 10.26 -17.54 -10.80
CA VAL A 282 9.41 -16.77 -11.72
C VAL A 282 7.99 -16.64 -11.19
N GLU A 283 7.41 -17.72 -10.63
CA GLU A 283 6.07 -17.68 -10.00
C GLU A 283 6.02 -16.73 -8.80
N ILE A 284 7.02 -16.76 -7.92
CA ILE A 284 7.17 -15.81 -6.81
C ILE A 284 7.24 -14.38 -7.36
N SER A 285 8.07 -14.16 -8.39
CA SER A 285 8.18 -12.84 -9.00
C SER A 285 6.85 -12.38 -9.58
N ARG A 286 6.09 -13.24 -10.25
CA ARG A 286 4.79 -12.92 -10.83
C ARG A 286 3.77 -12.54 -9.75
N ALA A 287 3.63 -13.37 -8.71
CA ALA A 287 2.71 -13.11 -7.61
C ALA A 287 3.04 -11.80 -6.87
N ARG A 288 4.33 -11.55 -6.62
CA ARG A 288 4.80 -10.30 -6.03
C ARG A 288 4.50 -9.09 -6.91
N THR A 289 4.76 -9.17 -8.21
CA THR A 289 4.44 -8.09 -9.16
C THR A 289 2.94 -7.81 -9.17
N ALA A 290 2.11 -8.85 -9.23
CA ALA A 290 0.66 -8.75 -9.18
C ALA A 290 0.15 -8.05 -7.91
N ARG A 291 0.75 -8.34 -6.75
CA ARG A 291 0.45 -7.67 -5.47
C ARG A 291 0.87 -6.20 -5.50
N LEU A 292 2.12 -5.92 -5.88
CA LEU A 292 2.65 -4.55 -5.90
C LEU A 292 1.88 -3.63 -6.85
N LEU A 293 1.50 -4.12 -8.04
CA LEU A 293 0.69 -3.34 -8.98
C LEU A 293 -0.70 -3.02 -8.42
N ARG A 294 -1.32 -3.96 -7.70
CA ARG A 294 -2.61 -3.74 -7.04
C ARG A 294 -2.50 -2.74 -5.90
N GLU A 295 -1.44 -2.78 -5.11
CA GLU A 295 -1.14 -1.75 -4.11
C GLU A 295 -0.97 -0.36 -4.75
N GLN A 296 -0.30 -0.28 -5.89
CA GLN A 296 -0.18 0.97 -6.66
C GLN A 296 -1.52 1.45 -7.22
N LEU A 297 -2.41 0.54 -7.61
CA LEU A 297 -3.77 0.89 -8.03
C LEU A 297 -4.60 1.43 -6.87
N VAL A 298 -4.51 0.85 -5.67
CA VAL A 298 -5.18 1.40 -4.48
C VAL A 298 -4.74 2.84 -4.21
N GLN A 299 -3.44 3.13 -4.33
CA GLN A 299 -2.92 4.49 -4.17
C GLN A 299 -3.48 5.45 -5.24
N PHE A 300 -3.62 4.97 -6.48
CA PHE A 300 -4.28 5.73 -7.55
C PHE A 300 -5.74 6.03 -7.23
N GLU A 301 -6.51 5.02 -6.79
CA GLU A 301 -7.93 5.16 -6.43
C GLU A 301 -8.13 6.17 -5.30
N GLU A 302 -7.29 6.12 -4.26
CA GLU A 302 -7.27 7.09 -3.18
C GLU A 302 -7.05 8.51 -3.70
N THR A 303 -6.02 8.71 -4.52
CA THR A 303 -5.63 10.03 -5.04
C THR A 303 -6.70 10.59 -6.01
N PHE A 304 -7.21 9.74 -6.90
CA PHE A 304 -8.23 10.12 -7.88
C PHE A 304 -9.54 10.52 -7.19
N HIS A 305 -10.05 9.67 -6.30
CA HIS A 305 -11.30 9.95 -5.62
C HIS A 305 -11.19 11.09 -4.60
N GLU A 306 -10.01 11.35 -4.03
CA GLU A 306 -9.76 12.56 -3.23
C GLU A 306 -9.86 13.83 -4.09
N ALA A 307 -9.25 13.85 -5.29
CA ALA A 307 -9.34 14.98 -6.22
C ALA A 307 -10.78 15.25 -6.66
N VAL A 308 -11.55 14.19 -6.94
CA VAL A 308 -12.98 14.28 -7.23
C VAL A 308 -13.75 14.81 -6.02
N TYR A 309 -13.51 14.29 -4.82
CA TYR A 309 -14.19 14.69 -3.59
C TYR A 309 -14.02 16.19 -3.32
N TRP A 310 -12.78 16.69 -3.32
CA TRP A 310 -12.53 18.11 -3.03
C TRP A 310 -13.11 19.04 -4.10
N SER A 311 -13.07 18.64 -5.37
CA SER A 311 -13.74 19.36 -6.46
C SER A 311 -15.26 19.47 -6.21
N ARG A 312 -15.90 18.39 -5.78
CA ARG A 312 -17.33 18.37 -5.45
C ARG A 312 -17.63 19.13 -4.16
N ALA A 313 -16.75 19.07 -3.16
CA ALA A 313 -16.90 19.82 -1.92
C ALA A 313 -16.87 21.33 -2.16
N GLU A 314 -15.95 21.82 -3.00
CA GLU A 314 -15.90 23.23 -3.40
C GLU A 314 -17.22 23.67 -4.05
N ASP A 315 -17.74 22.90 -5.00
CA ASP A 315 -19.01 23.14 -5.66
C ASP A 315 -20.18 23.23 -4.66
N THR A 316 -20.20 22.32 -3.69
CA THR A 316 -21.23 22.24 -2.64
C THR A 316 -21.15 23.45 -1.69
N TYR A 317 -19.96 23.86 -1.27
CA TYR A 317 -19.77 25.09 -0.52
C TYR A 317 -20.19 26.32 -1.34
N ARG A 318 -19.84 26.39 -2.62
CA ARG A 318 -20.22 27.48 -3.54
C ARG A 318 -21.73 27.61 -3.68
N LYS A 319 -22.44 26.49 -3.86
CA LYS A 319 -23.92 26.44 -3.91
C LYS A 319 -24.53 26.90 -2.59
N THR A 320 -24.01 26.42 -1.47
CA THR A 320 -24.51 26.77 -0.13
C THR A 320 -24.26 28.23 0.21
N ALA A 321 -23.09 28.78 -0.12
CA ALA A 321 -22.77 30.20 0.02
C ALA A 321 -23.69 31.09 -0.83
N LYS A 322 -24.09 30.62 -2.02
CA LYS A 322 -25.09 31.32 -2.85
C LYS A 322 -26.45 31.37 -2.15
N LEU A 323 -26.90 30.28 -1.53
CA LEU A 323 -28.14 30.23 -0.76
C LEU A 323 -28.07 31.16 0.47
N ALA A 324 -26.97 31.11 1.24
CA ALA A 324 -26.78 32.00 2.39
C ALA A 324 -26.84 33.50 2.00
N ARG A 325 -26.25 33.88 0.85
CA ARG A 325 -26.36 35.25 0.32
C ARG A 325 -27.78 35.65 -0.06
N GLN A 326 -28.60 34.71 -0.53
CA GLN A 326 -30.01 34.97 -0.79
C GLN A 326 -30.77 35.19 0.52
N SER A 327 -30.50 34.37 1.54
CA SER A 327 -31.07 34.52 2.88
C SER A 327 -30.68 35.84 3.54
N LEU A 328 -29.44 36.31 3.34
CA LEU A 328 -28.99 37.63 3.77
C LEU A 328 -29.84 38.76 3.16
N LYS A 329 -30.08 38.73 1.84
CA LYS A 329 -30.93 39.73 1.18
C LYS A 329 -32.36 39.75 1.75
N VAL A 330 -32.91 38.59 2.09
CA VAL A 330 -34.23 38.49 2.74
C VAL A 330 -34.18 39.10 4.15
N ALA A 331 -33.16 38.81 4.94
CA ALA A 331 -32.97 39.40 6.26
C ALA A 331 -32.84 40.93 6.20
N GLU A 332 -32.05 41.44 5.26
CA GLU A 332 -31.86 42.89 5.02
C GLU A 332 -33.18 43.57 4.64
N SER A 333 -33.93 43.00 3.69
CA SER A 333 -35.25 43.52 3.29
C SER A 333 -36.26 43.48 4.44
N GLY A 334 -36.24 42.40 5.23
CA GLY A 334 -37.06 42.26 6.44
C GLY A 334 -36.74 43.37 7.44
N TYR A 335 -35.45 43.61 7.73
CA TYR A 335 -35.02 44.67 8.63
C TYR A 335 -35.38 46.07 8.12
N GLN A 336 -35.11 46.37 6.86
CA GLN A 336 -35.43 47.67 6.24
C GLN A 336 -36.93 47.99 6.26
N SER A 337 -37.77 46.98 6.14
CA SER A 337 -39.23 47.12 6.22
C SER A 337 -39.78 47.10 7.66
N GLY A 338 -38.92 47.02 8.67
CA GLY A 338 -39.30 46.97 10.09
C GLY A 338 -39.90 45.64 10.55
N ARG A 339 -39.94 44.62 9.69
CA ARG A 339 -40.49 43.28 9.98
C ARG A 339 -39.44 42.31 10.54
N GLY A 340 -38.15 42.57 10.30
CA GLY A 340 -37.02 41.73 10.71
C GLY A 340 -36.17 42.36 11.81
N LYS A 341 -35.38 41.53 12.49
CA LYS A 341 -34.41 41.97 13.51
C LYS A 341 -33.04 42.18 12.89
N TYR A 342 -32.36 43.28 13.24
CA TYR A 342 -30.98 43.56 12.80
C TYR A 342 -30.02 42.40 13.13
N PHE A 343 -30.24 41.73 14.26
CA PHE A 343 -29.48 40.56 14.67
C PHE A 343 -29.48 39.41 13.64
N TYR A 344 -30.58 39.22 12.90
CA TYR A 344 -30.62 38.21 11.83
C TYR A 344 -29.76 38.60 10.62
N VAL A 345 -29.64 39.89 10.33
CA VAL A 345 -28.73 40.40 9.28
C VAL A 345 -27.29 40.08 9.66
N LEU A 346 -26.89 40.36 10.91
CA LEU A 346 -25.54 40.08 11.38
C LEU A 346 -25.17 38.59 11.30
N PHE A 347 -26.07 37.68 11.66
CA PHE A 347 -25.81 36.25 11.50
C PHE A 347 -25.74 35.81 10.06
N ALA A 348 -26.63 36.33 9.21
CA ALA A 348 -26.59 36.00 7.79
C ALA A 348 -25.28 36.48 7.14
N GLN A 349 -24.77 37.65 7.52
CA GLN A 349 -23.45 38.13 7.09
C GLN A 349 -22.34 37.20 7.56
N ASN A 350 -22.30 36.88 8.86
CA ASN A 350 -21.30 35.96 9.40
C ASN A 350 -21.32 34.60 8.68
N ARG A 351 -22.51 34.06 8.42
CA ARG A 351 -22.67 32.78 7.72
C ARG A 351 -22.14 32.83 6.29
N VAL A 352 -22.38 33.93 5.57
CA VAL A 352 -21.81 34.15 4.23
C VAL A 352 -20.29 34.18 4.29
N ASP A 353 -19.71 34.89 5.25
CA ASP A 353 -18.26 35.00 5.40
C ASP A 353 -17.61 33.65 5.76
N LEU A 354 -18.25 32.87 6.64
CA LEU A 354 -17.83 31.52 7.01
C LEU A 354 -17.84 30.58 5.79
N LEU A 355 -18.93 30.54 5.04
CA LEU A 355 -19.05 29.68 3.86
C LEU A 355 -18.10 30.10 2.73
N SER A 356 -17.86 31.40 2.56
CA SER A 356 -16.86 31.92 1.63
C SER A 356 -15.44 31.47 1.98
N THR A 357 -15.11 31.49 3.28
CA THR A 357 -13.81 31.01 3.78
C THR A 357 -13.66 29.50 3.58
N GLN A 358 -14.71 28.72 3.88
CA GLN A 358 -14.72 27.27 3.68
C GLN A 358 -14.62 26.90 2.19
N GLN A 359 -15.30 27.64 1.31
CA GLN A 359 -15.20 27.44 -0.13
C GLN A 359 -13.75 27.65 -0.61
N LYS A 360 -13.07 28.72 -0.18
CA LYS A 360 -11.67 28.97 -0.55
C LYS A 360 -10.76 27.84 -0.07
N SER A 361 -10.92 27.41 1.18
CA SER A 361 -10.15 26.27 1.71
C SER A 361 -10.42 24.96 0.96
N ALA A 362 -11.65 24.73 0.50
CA ALA A 362 -11.97 23.59 -0.35
C ALA A 362 -11.34 23.69 -1.74
N ALA A 363 -11.30 24.90 -2.34
CA ALA A 363 -10.64 25.14 -3.62
C ALA A 363 -9.13 24.87 -3.53
N GLU A 364 -8.45 25.38 -2.50
CA GLU A 364 -7.02 25.12 -2.26
C GLU A 364 -6.72 23.63 -2.09
N ARG A 365 -7.62 22.87 -1.44
CA ARG A 365 -7.48 21.40 -1.32
C ARG A 365 -7.76 20.69 -2.63
N ALA A 366 -8.71 21.17 -3.43
CA ALA A 366 -8.98 20.61 -4.75
C ALA A 366 -7.79 20.79 -5.69
N GLU A 367 -7.18 21.98 -5.69
CA GLU A 367 -5.94 22.27 -6.43
C GLU A 367 -4.79 21.36 -5.99
N ALA A 368 -4.57 21.23 -4.67
CA ALA A 368 -3.53 20.34 -4.15
C ALA A 368 -3.75 18.86 -4.52
N ALA A 369 -4.99 18.36 -4.40
CA ALA A 369 -5.33 16.98 -4.76
C ALA A 369 -5.20 16.74 -6.27
N ARG A 370 -5.55 17.72 -7.12
CA ARG A 370 -5.32 17.65 -8.57
C ARG A 370 -3.84 17.65 -8.90
N GLY A 371 -3.03 18.49 -8.26
CA GLY A 371 -1.57 18.47 -8.44
C GLY A 371 -0.95 17.12 -8.06
N GLN A 372 -1.44 16.47 -7.01
CA GLN A 372 -1.03 15.11 -6.65
C GLN A 372 -1.43 14.07 -7.71
N LEU A 373 -2.66 14.15 -8.24
CA LEU A 373 -3.11 13.30 -9.33
C LEU A 373 -2.31 13.54 -10.61
N SER A 374 -2.03 14.79 -10.97
CA SER A 374 -1.19 15.16 -12.11
C SER A 374 0.20 14.54 -11.99
N ALA A 375 0.83 14.66 -10.81
CA ALA A 375 2.13 14.04 -10.55
C ALA A 375 2.08 12.51 -10.67
N LEU A 376 1.01 11.88 -10.15
CA LEU A 376 0.83 10.43 -10.24
C LEU A 376 0.65 9.94 -11.69
N LEU A 377 0.04 10.76 -12.55
CA LEU A 377 -0.16 10.51 -13.98
C LEU A 377 1.03 10.96 -14.86
N GLU A 378 2.13 11.44 -14.25
CA GLU A 378 3.30 11.99 -14.95
C GLU A 378 2.89 13.13 -15.91
N LEU A 379 2.07 14.06 -15.41
CA LEU A 379 1.63 15.29 -16.07
C LEU A 379 2.23 16.53 -15.39
N GLU A 380 2.19 17.67 -16.09
CA GLU A 380 2.50 18.97 -15.46
C GLU A 380 1.53 19.25 -14.29
N PRO A 381 1.98 19.91 -13.21
CA PRO A 381 1.19 20.07 -11.98
C PRO A 381 -0.20 20.70 -12.20
N ASP A 382 -0.30 21.65 -13.14
CA ASP A 382 -1.50 22.42 -13.48
C ASP A 382 -2.32 21.81 -14.64
N ALA A 383 -1.91 20.67 -15.20
CA ALA A 383 -2.55 20.04 -16.35
C ALA A 383 -4.03 19.69 -16.13
N LEU A 384 -4.44 19.47 -14.87
CA LEU A 384 -5.80 19.06 -14.50
C LEU A 384 -6.67 20.20 -13.96
N ASP A 385 -6.18 21.44 -13.91
CA ASP A 385 -6.91 22.56 -13.29
C ASP A 385 -8.22 22.89 -14.02
N ALA A 386 -8.20 22.81 -15.36
CA ALA A 386 -9.34 23.08 -16.21
C ALA A 386 -10.17 21.82 -16.57
N VAL A 387 -9.77 20.65 -16.07
CA VAL A 387 -10.37 19.36 -16.44
C VAL A 387 -11.45 18.97 -15.45
N GLU A 388 -12.64 18.60 -15.95
CA GLU A 388 -13.70 18.07 -15.10
C GLU A 388 -13.44 16.58 -14.80
N LEU A 389 -13.24 16.26 -13.52
CA LEU A 389 -13.07 14.88 -13.06
C LEU A 389 -14.42 14.18 -12.85
N SER A 390 -14.58 13.00 -13.44
CA SER A 390 -15.77 12.16 -13.28
C SER A 390 -15.47 10.91 -12.48
N ALA A 391 -16.23 10.71 -11.39
CA ALA A 391 -16.03 9.62 -10.42
C ALA A 391 -16.26 8.20 -10.98
N GLY A 392 -16.86 8.06 -12.16
CA GLY A 392 -17.34 6.77 -12.65
C GLY A 392 -18.64 6.31 -11.98
N GLU A 393 -18.91 5.01 -12.06
CA GLU A 393 -20.06 4.36 -11.43
C GLU A 393 -19.75 4.02 -9.95
N ASP A 394 -20.78 4.04 -9.10
CA ASP A 394 -20.63 3.65 -7.69
C ASP A 394 -20.32 2.13 -7.62
N PRO A 395 -19.39 1.68 -6.74
CA PRO A 395 -18.97 0.29 -6.70
C PRO A 395 -20.10 -0.64 -6.25
N VAL A 396 -20.07 -1.89 -6.74
CA VAL A 396 -21.06 -2.92 -6.38
C VAL A 396 -20.49 -3.82 -5.28
N LEU A 397 -21.31 -4.14 -4.27
CA LEU A 397 -20.91 -5.07 -3.21
C LEU A 397 -20.88 -6.52 -3.75
N PRO A 398 -19.71 -7.18 -3.81
CA PRO A 398 -19.64 -8.59 -4.21
C PRO A 398 -20.24 -9.50 -3.13
N ASP A 399 -20.60 -10.73 -3.53
CA ASP A 399 -21.01 -11.75 -2.57
C ASP A 399 -19.85 -12.11 -1.62
N ARG A 400 -20.14 -12.23 -0.32
CA ARG A 400 -19.12 -12.42 0.70
C ARG A 400 -18.40 -13.77 0.57
N ASP A 401 -19.15 -14.83 0.27
CA ASP A 401 -18.55 -16.16 0.13
C ASP A 401 -17.71 -16.24 -1.15
N ALA A 402 -18.16 -15.58 -2.23
CA ALA A 402 -17.36 -15.43 -3.45
C ALA A 402 -16.04 -14.68 -3.21
N VAL A 403 -16.03 -13.61 -2.39
CA VAL A 403 -14.79 -12.92 -1.99
C VAL A 403 -13.84 -13.85 -1.26
N ARG A 404 -14.34 -14.63 -0.30
CA ARG A 404 -13.52 -15.57 0.47
C ARG A 404 -12.92 -16.65 -0.43
N GLU A 405 -13.70 -17.17 -1.36
CA GLU A 405 -13.23 -18.14 -2.36
C GLU A 405 -12.18 -17.53 -3.30
N ALA A 406 -12.42 -16.31 -3.80
CA ALA A 406 -11.47 -15.59 -4.66
C ALA A 406 -10.13 -15.37 -3.97
N VAL A 407 -10.14 -14.88 -2.72
CA VAL A 407 -8.91 -14.68 -1.93
C VAL A 407 -8.15 -15.99 -1.71
N THR A 408 -8.87 -17.07 -1.37
CA THR A 408 -8.23 -18.37 -1.08
C THR A 408 -7.63 -19.02 -2.33
N SER A 409 -8.22 -18.80 -3.51
CA SER A 409 -7.81 -19.45 -4.76
C SER A 409 -6.88 -18.60 -5.62
N GLN A 410 -7.07 -17.27 -5.64
CA GLN A 410 -6.42 -16.34 -6.56
C GLN A 410 -5.70 -15.19 -5.86
N GLY A 411 -5.79 -15.08 -4.53
CA GLY A 411 -5.17 -14.00 -3.77
C GLY A 411 -3.65 -13.95 -3.99
N PRO A 412 -3.09 -12.82 -4.46
CA PRO A 412 -1.68 -12.75 -4.85
C PRO A 412 -0.73 -12.94 -3.66
N GLU A 413 -1.14 -12.55 -2.46
CA GLU A 413 -0.38 -12.80 -1.23
C GLU A 413 -0.28 -14.31 -0.91
N LEU A 414 -1.40 -15.04 -0.97
CA LEU A 414 -1.39 -16.49 -0.74
C LEU A 414 -0.60 -17.23 -1.83
N GLN A 415 -0.65 -16.75 -3.08
CA GLN A 415 0.17 -17.29 -4.16
C GLN A 415 1.66 -17.05 -3.93
N GLU A 416 2.06 -15.83 -3.53
CA GLU A 416 3.46 -15.51 -3.21
C GLU A 416 3.98 -16.39 -2.06
N MET A 417 3.17 -16.58 -1.01
CA MET A 417 3.55 -17.42 0.14
C MET A 417 3.59 -18.91 -0.22
N ALA A 418 2.61 -19.42 -0.96
CA ALA A 418 2.61 -20.80 -1.43
C ALA A 418 3.86 -21.12 -2.28
N ALA A 419 4.19 -20.23 -3.22
CA ALA A 419 5.36 -20.39 -4.08
C ALA A 419 6.68 -20.30 -3.29
N THR A 420 6.75 -19.40 -2.29
CA THR A 420 7.91 -19.29 -1.39
C THR A 420 8.11 -20.56 -0.55
N THR A 421 7.04 -21.15 -0.04
CA THR A 421 7.10 -22.43 0.69
C THR A 421 7.57 -23.56 -0.23
N GLU A 422 7.05 -23.64 -1.45
CA GLU A 422 7.49 -24.68 -2.40
C GLU A 422 8.96 -24.51 -2.81
N ARG A 423 9.42 -23.26 -3.00
CA ARG A 423 10.84 -22.97 -3.21
C ARG A 423 11.71 -23.46 -2.07
N ALA A 424 11.30 -23.23 -0.81
CA ALA A 424 12.05 -23.72 0.35
C ALA A 424 12.15 -25.25 0.36
N ARG A 425 11.06 -25.97 0.05
CA ARG A 425 11.06 -27.44 -0.09
C ARG A 425 11.96 -27.93 -1.21
N LEU A 426 11.90 -27.29 -2.38
CA LEU A 426 12.75 -27.64 -3.52
C LEU A 426 14.23 -27.41 -3.20
N MET A 427 14.55 -26.37 -2.44
CA MET A 427 15.92 -26.08 -2.01
C MET A 427 16.46 -27.17 -1.07
N VAL A 428 15.66 -27.63 -0.09
CA VAL A 428 16.05 -28.76 0.77
C VAL A 428 16.33 -29.99 -0.08
N ARG A 429 15.42 -30.37 -0.98
CA ARG A 429 15.60 -31.53 -1.88
C ARG A 429 16.81 -31.39 -2.80
N TYR A 430 17.07 -30.19 -3.29
CA TYR A 430 18.22 -29.88 -4.15
C TYR A 430 19.52 -30.15 -3.40
N VAL A 431 19.65 -29.60 -2.20
CA VAL A 431 20.85 -29.76 -1.36
C VAL A 431 21.00 -31.19 -0.87
N GLU A 432 19.91 -31.87 -0.46
CA GLU A 432 19.95 -33.30 -0.10
C GLU A 432 20.51 -34.16 -1.24
N ARG A 433 20.15 -33.85 -2.49
CA ARG A 433 20.68 -34.54 -3.67
C ARG A 433 22.13 -34.19 -3.99
N GLN A 434 22.59 -32.96 -3.71
CA GLN A 434 23.99 -32.59 -3.85
C GLN A 434 24.90 -33.24 -2.80
N VAL A 435 24.35 -33.59 -1.63
CA VAL A 435 25.10 -34.24 -0.53
C VAL A 435 25.27 -35.75 -0.76
N LEU A 436 24.38 -36.37 -1.52
CA LEU A 436 24.55 -37.76 -1.97
C LEU A 436 25.84 -37.86 -2.80
N PRO A 437 26.72 -38.85 -2.56
CA PRO A 437 27.95 -38.98 -3.34
C PRO A 437 27.59 -39.10 -4.81
N ASP A 438 28.18 -38.25 -5.65
CA ASP A 438 28.12 -38.41 -7.10
C ASP A 438 28.60 -39.82 -7.43
N LEU A 439 27.66 -40.70 -7.80
CA LEU A 439 27.95 -42.01 -8.36
C LEU A 439 28.52 -41.80 -9.77
N THR A 440 29.73 -41.23 -9.81
CA THR A 440 30.53 -41.15 -11.02
C THR A 440 31.08 -42.55 -11.27
N PHE A 441 30.47 -43.27 -12.21
CA PHE A 441 31.06 -44.46 -12.79
C PHE A 441 32.23 -44.04 -13.68
N GLY A 442 33.37 -43.72 -13.06
CA GLY A 442 34.63 -43.52 -13.76
C GLY A 442 35.42 -44.81 -13.76
N THR A 443 35.61 -45.43 -14.93
CA THR A 443 36.64 -46.47 -15.10
C THR A 443 38.01 -45.81 -15.20
N ASN A 444 38.56 -45.33 -14.07
CA ASN A 444 39.93 -44.83 -14.07
C ASN A 444 40.91 -46.01 -14.23
N THR A 445 41.25 -46.36 -15.48
CA THR A 445 42.41 -47.21 -15.76
C THR A 445 43.67 -46.35 -15.67
N THR A 446 44.14 -46.06 -14.47
CA THR A 446 45.48 -45.51 -14.28
C THR A 446 46.51 -46.61 -14.54
N ARG A 447 47.05 -46.65 -15.75
CA ARG A 447 48.26 -47.44 -16.04
C ARG A 447 49.49 -46.67 -15.57
N THR A 448 49.65 -46.57 -14.25
CA THR A 448 50.84 -46.01 -13.63
C THR A 448 51.66 -47.16 -13.05
N GLY A 449 52.89 -47.33 -13.54
CA GLY A 449 53.84 -48.30 -13.02
C GLY A 449 54.13 -48.09 -11.53
N ASP A 450 54.15 -49.18 -10.77
CA ASP A 450 54.72 -49.36 -9.43
C ASP A 450 54.55 -48.22 -8.41
N ILE A 451 53.31 -47.77 -8.18
CA ILE A 451 52.96 -47.04 -6.94
C ILE A 451 51.78 -47.76 -6.28
N PRO A 452 51.85 -48.08 -4.96
CA PRO A 452 50.80 -48.82 -4.27
C PRO A 452 49.46 -48.09 -4.37
N LYS A 453 48.41 -48.86 -4.72
CA LYS A 453 47.01 -48.43 -4.80
C LYS A 453 46.66 -47.55 -3.59
N ARG A 454 46.50 -46.24 -3.81
CA ARG A 454 45.88 -45.37 -2.80
C ARG A 454 44.40 -45.74 -2.70
N PRO A 455 43.84 -45.83 -1.48
CA PRO A 455 42.40 -46.04 -1.31
C PRO A 455 41.64 -44.89 -2.00
N MET A 456 40.48 -45.21 -2.58
CA MET A 456 39.52 -44.18 -3.01
C MET A 456 39.22 -43.29 -1.80
N ASP A 457 39.67 -42.05 -1.86
CA ASP A 457 39.40 -41.05 -0.83
C ASP A 457 38.00 -40.48 -1.11
N LEU A 458 36.98 -41.14 -0.56
CA LEU A 458 35.61 -40.62 -0.52
C LEU A 458 35.60 -39.49 0.52
N GLN A 459 35.85 -38.26 0.06
CA GLN A 459 35.69 -37.09 0.92
C GLN A 459 34.21 -36.81 1.11
N PHE A 460 33.68 -37.14 2.29
CA PHE A 460 32.35 -36.74 2.72
C PHE A 460 32.43 -35.32 3.29
N SER A 461 32.02 -34.32 2.52
CA SER A 461 31.74 -32.99 3.07
C SER A 461 30.45 -33.05 3.88
N THR A 462 30.51 -32.73 5.17
CA THR A 462 29.31 -32.73 6.03
C THR A 462 28.54 -31.43 5.82
N MET A 463 27.64 -31.36 4.83
CA MET A 463 26.68 -30.25 4.69
C MET A 463 25.52 -30.31 5.70
N ALA A 464 25.61 -31.17 6.71
CA ALA A 464 24.61 -31.35 7.76
C ALA A 464 24.14 -30.04 8.44
N PRO A 465 25.00 -29.07 8.83
CA PRO A 465 24.52 -27.84 9.45
C PRO A 465 23.70 -26.97 8.47
N PHE A 466 24.07 -26.96 7.19
CA PHE A 466 23.36 -26.21 6.15
C PHE A 466 22.00 -26.84 5.81
N LEU A 467 21.92 -28.19 5.78
CA LEU A 467 20.63 -28.88 5.67
C LEU A 467 19.71 -28.60 6.87
N ALA A 468 20.26 -28.56 8.09
CA ALA A 468 19.49 -28.20 9.27
C ALA A 468 18.96 -26.77 9.20
N GLU A 469 19.75 -25.83 8.70
CA GLU A 469 19.32 -24.44 8.45
C GLU A 469 18.20 -24.38 7.40
N LEU A 470 18.33 -25.06 6.27
CA LEU A 470 17.30 -25.07 5.23
C LEU A 470 16.00 -25.73 5.70
N ALA A 471 16.07 -26.79 6.50
CA ALA A 471 14.89 -27.41 7.10
C ALA A 471 14.18 -26.43 8.05
N LEU A 472 14.92 -25.59 8.78
CA LEU A 472 14.34 -24.52 9.59
C LEU A 472 13.64 -23.47 8.71
N VAL A 473 14.28 -23.04 7.61
CA VAL A 473 13.68 -22.11 6.63
C VAL A 473 12.40 -22.68 6.03
N GLU A 474 12.39 -23.96 5.63
CA GLU A 474 11.18 -24.64 5.13
C GLU A 474 10.07 -24.65 6.18
N SER A 475 10.38 -25.05 7.42
CA SER A 475 9.39 -25.11 8.50
C SER A 475 8.83 -23.72 8.85
N ALA A 476 9.65 -22.68 8.79
CA ALA A 476 9.23 -21.29 8.98
C ALA A 476 8.34 -20.82 7.82
N ALA A 477 8.70 -21.14 6.57
CA ALA A 477 7.89 -20.81 5.40
C ALA A 477 6.53 -21.53 5.43
N GLN A 478 6.51 -22.80 5.86
CA GLN A 478 5.25 -23.54 6.04
C GLN A 478 4.37 -22.90 7.13
N ALA A 479 4.96 -22.59 8.30
CA ALA A 479 4.21 -21.96 9.39
C ALA A 479 3.67 -20.58 8.99
N GLY A 480 4.43 -19.81 8.21
CA GLY A 480 3.99 -18.55 7.62
C GLY A 480 2.80 -18.73 6.68
N PHE A 481 2.87 -19.71 5.78
CA PHE A 481 1.77 -20.03 4.87
C PHE A 481 0.51 -20.49 5.61
N ASP A 482 0.63 -21.38 6.61
CA ASP A 482 -0.50 -21.83 7.44
C ASP A 482 -1.12 -20.67 8.25
N HIS A 483 -0.33 -19.67 8.62
CA HIS A 483 -0.84 -18.45 9.23
C HIS A 483 -1.62 -17.61 8.20
N ALA A 484 -1.04 -17.37 7.03
CA ALA A 484 -1.67 -16.59 5.97
C ALA A 484 -2.98 -17.20 5.46
N GLN A 485 -3.05 -18.52 5.31
CA GLN A 485 -4.28 -19.24 4.95
C GLN A 485 -5.46 -18.95 5.90
N ARG A 486 -5.18 -18.57 7.16
CA ARG A 486 -6.20 -18.16 8.14
C ARG A 486 -6.37 -16.64 8.20
N ALA A 487 -5.28 -15.89 8.08
CA ALA A 487 -5.28 -14.44 8.21
C ALA A 487 -5.89 -13.74 7.00
N VAL A 488 -5.47 -14.09 5.77
CA VAL A 488 -5.88 -13.37 4.55
C VAL A 488 -7.40 -13.43 4.33
N PRO A 489 -8.09 -14.58 4.49
CA PRO A 489 -9.56 -14.60 4.40
C PRO A 489 -10.27 -13.77 5.48
N ALA A 490 -9.68 -13.68 6.68
CA ALA A 490 -10.23 -12.86 7.76
C ALA A 490 -10.03 -11.36 7.48
N GLU A 491 -8.92 -10.97 6.88
CA GLU A 491 -8.66 -9.61 6.43
C GLU A 491 -9.61 -9.22 5.29
N ALA A 492 -9.84 -10.11 4.33
CA ALA A 492 -10.82 -9.90 3.27
C ALA A 492 -12.24 -9.69 3.80
N ASP A 493 -12.63 -10.41 4.87
CA ASP A 493 -13.90 -10.18 5.57
C ASP A 493 -13.99 -8.77 6.19
N VAL A 494 -12.87 -8.23 6.69
CA VAL A 494 -12.81 -6.85 7.21
C VAL A 494 -12.95 -5.84 6.08
N LEU A 495 -12.27 -6.05 4.95
CA LEU A 495 -12.37 -5.19 3.77
C LEU A 495 -13.78 -5.20 3.17
N TRP A 496 -14.38 -6.39 3.06
CA TRP A 496 -15.76 -6.54 2.61
C TRP A 496 -16.76 -5.84 3.54
N ALA A 497 -16.59 -5.98 4.85
CA ALA A 497 -17.44 -5.29 5.83
C ALA A 497 -17.28 -3.77 5.76
N ALA A 498 -16.08 -3.27 5.50
CA ALA A 498 -15.83 -1.85 5.29
C ALA A 498 -16.57 -1.32 4.04
N LEU A 499 -16.43 -2.00 2.90
CA LEU A 499 -17.15 -1.65 1.67
C LEU A 499 -18.67 -1.69 1.87
N SER A 500 -19.19 -2.75 2.50
CA SER A 500 -20.62 -2.90 2.80
C SER A 500 -21.14 -1.75 3.68
N ASP A 501 -20.37 -1.34 4.68
CA ASP A 501 -20.78 -0.25 5.57
C ASP A 501 -20.79 1.10 4.84
N GLU A 502 -19.78 1.40 4.02
CA GLU A 502 -19.74 2.66 3.27
C GLU A 502 -20.83 2.73 2.19
N LEU A 503 -21.11 1.63 1.49
CA LEU A 503 -22.22 1.57 0.53
C LEU A 503 -23.58 1.76 1.20
N ARG A 504 -23.80 1.14 2.38
CA ARG A 504 -25.02 1.33 3.17
C ARG A 504 -25.19 2.78 3.62
N ARG A 505 -24.10 3.44 4.04
CA ARG A 505 -24.12 4.87 4.41
C ARG A 505 -24.40 5.75 3.20
N LEU A 506 -23.79 5.45 2.06
CA LEU A 506 -24.03 6.14 0.81
C LEU A 506 -25.50 6.02 0.37
N GLU A 507 -26.09 4.83 0.43
CA GLU A 507 -27.50 4.60 0.10
C GLU A 507 -28.43 5.41 1.02
N LEU A 508 -28.18 5.38 2.34
CA LEU A 508 -28.97 6.12 3.31
C LEU A 508 -28.89 7.63 3.09
N ALA A 509 -27.67 8.14 2.90
CA ALA A 509 -27.37 9.57 2.72
C ALA A 509 -27.96 10.10 1.41
N SER A 510 -27.70 9.39 0.29
CA SER A 510 -28.16 9.78 -1.05
C SER A 510 -29.67 9.64 -1.22
N GLY A 511 -30.30 8.69 -0.52
CA GLY A 511 -31.74 8.49 -0.53
C GLY A 511 -32.48 9.37 0.48
N SER A 512 -32.81 8.77 1.62
CA SER A 512 -33.80 9.36 2.53
C SER A 512 -33.30 10.61 3.25
N GLU A 513 -32.01 10.70 3.58
CA GLU A 513 -31.46 11.85 4.32
C GLU A 513 -31.39 13.10 3.44
N SER A 514 -30.85 12.98 2.21
CA SER A 514 -30.80 14.08 1.24
C SER A 514 -32.18 14.63 0.92
N SER A 515 -33.17 13.76 0.70
CA SER A 515 -34.55 14.17 0.47
C SER A 515 -35.13 14.93 1.66
N ARG A 516 -34.97 14.41 2.90
CA ARG A 516 -35.48 15.07 4.11
C ARG A 516 -34.78 16.40 4.38
N ALA A 517 -33.46 16.45 4.24
CA ALA A 517 -32.68 17.68 4.41
C ALA A 517 -33.12 18.75 3.41
N SER A 518 -33.32 18.37 2.15
CA SER A 518 -33.82 19.29 1.10
C SER A 518 -35.23 19.81 1.39
N GLN A 519 -36.13 18.94 1.86
CA GLN A 519 -37.49 19.33 2.26
C GLN A 519 -37.48 20.27 3.46
N ALA A 520 -36.69 19.96 4.49
CA ALA A 520 -36.53 20.79 5.68
C ALA A 520 -35.99 22.17 5.31
N ARG A 521 -34.97 22.24 4.44
CA ARG A 521 -34.42 23.50 3.92
C ARG A 521 -35.49 24.31 3.17
N ASN A 522 -36.26 23.69 2.29
CA ASN A 522 -37.29 24.40 1.52
C ASN A 522 -38.38 24.96 2.44
N ALA A 523 -38.89 24.14 3.37
CA ALA A 523 -39.88 24.56 4.35
C ALA A 523 -39.36 25.70 5.25
N ALA A 524 -38.11 25.57 5.74
CA ALA A 524 -37.47 26.59 6.54
C ALA A 524 -37.27 27.90 5.77
N ALA A 525 -36.88 27.81 4.49
CA ALA A 525 -36.70 28.98 3.63
C ALA A 525 -38.03 29.71 3.37
N ASP A 526 -39.10 28.97 3.12
CA ASP A 526 -40.43 29.54 2.87
C ASP A 526 -41.00 30.20 4.13
N ALA A 527 -40.92 29.52 5.28
CA ALA A 527 -41.37 30.06 6.56
C ALA A 527 -40.50 31.25 7.03
N PHE A 528 -39.18 31.25 6.77
CA PHE A 528 -38.33 32.40 7.05
C PHE A 528 -38.72 33.62 6.20
N ARG A 529 -39.04 33.43 4.91
CA ARG A 529 -39.54 34.51 4.04
C ARG A 529 -40.91 35.04 4.49
N ALA A 530 -41.77 34.18 5.01
CA ALA A 530 -43.06 34.56 5.59
C ALA A 530 -42.91 35.32 6.93
N GLY A 531 -41.75 35.19 7.59
CA GLY A 531 -41.49 35.75 8.92
C GLY A 531 -41.94 34.83 10.07
N ASP A 532 -42.33 33.60 9.76
CA ASP A 532 -42.82 32.60 10.73
C ASP A 532 -41.67 31.90 11.46
N LEU A 533 -40.49 31.81 10.84
CA LEU A 533 -39.27 31.24 11.43
C LEU A 533 -38.16 32.26 11.56
N SER A 534 -37.23 31.97 12.48
CA SER A 534 -36.03 32.78 12.67
C SER A 534 -34.95 32.39 11.66
N PHE A 535 -33.92 33.24 11.51
CA PHE A 535 -32.77 32.91 10.68
C PHE A 535 -32.03 31.66 11.18
N PHE A 536 -32.06 31.37 12.49
CA PHE A 536 -31.38 30.20 13.05
C PHE A 536 -31.97 28.88 12.54
N ASP A 537 -33.29 28.81 12.43
CA ASP A 537 -33.98 27.61 11.93
C ASP A 537 -33.63 27.35 10.46
N LEU A 538 -33.49 28.43 9.67
CA LEU A 538 -33.02 28.36 8.30
C LEU A 538 -31.55 27.95 8.21
N ASP A 539 -30.69 28.49 9.07
CA ASP A 539 -29.26 28.15 9.09
C ASP A 539 -29.00 26.70 9.50
N GLU A 540 -29.78 26.17 10.46
CA GLU A 540 -29.75 24.76 10.84
C GLU A 540 -30.11 23.87 9.64
N ALA A 541 -31.19 24.21 8.92
CA ALA A 541 -31.59 23.46 7.74
C ALA A 541 -30.56 23.55 6.58
N LEU A 542 -29.92 24.71 6.39
CA LEU A 542 -28.83 24.88 5.42
C LEU A 542 -27.60 24.04 5.81
N THR A 543 -27.25 24.02 7.10
CA THR A 543 -26.14 23.23 7.63
C THR A 543 -26.39 21.74 7.43
N GLN A 544 -27.61 21.26 7.72
CA GLN A 544 -27.98 19.87 7.52
C GLN A 544 -27.87 19.44 6.05
N VAL A 545 -28.32 20.26 5.10
CA VAL A 545 -28.15 19.97 3.67
C VAL A 545 -26.68 19.93 3.28
N LEU A 546 -25.89 20.91 3.72
CA LEU A 546 -24.46 20.97 3.46
C LEU A 546 -23.73 19.71 3.98
N GLU A 547 -24.01 19.32 5.22
CA GLU A 547 -23.40 18.13 5.84
C GLU A 547 -23.76 16.84 5.09
N VAL A 548 -25.03 16.68 4.69
CA VAL A 548 -25.48 15.51 3.93
C VAL A 548 -24.88 15.48 2.52
N GLU A 549 -24.81 16.62 1.82
CA GLU A 549 -24.20 16.68 0.49
C GLU A 549 -22.69 16.34 0.55
N LEU A 550 -21.97 16.87 1.55
CA LEU A 550 -20.55 16.54 1.75
C LEU A 550 -20.37 15.07 2.16
N SER A 551 -21.24 14.52 3.00
CA SER A 551 -21.15 13.12 3.42
C SER A 551 -21.38 12.15 2.26
N ILE A 552 -22.31 12.44 1.34
CA ILE A 552 -22.52 11.64 0.12
C ILE A 552 -21.23 11.56 -0.70
N HIS A 553 -20.58 12.70 -0.95
CA HIS A 553 -19.33 12.71 -1.72
C HIS A 553 -18.21 11.96 -1.00
N LYS A 554 -18.14 12.07 0.33
CA LYS A 554 -17.17 11.33 1.14
C LYS A 554 -17.41 9.83 1.11
N TYR A 555 -18.65 9.37 1.34
CA TYR A 555 -18.98 7.94 1.33
C TYR A 555 -18.75 7.30 -0.03
N ARG A 556 -18.91 8.06 -1.13
CA ARG A 556 -18.52 7.58 -2.47
C ARG A 556 -17.02 7.34 -2.59
N MET A 557 -16.21 8.32 -2.17
CA MET A 557 -14.74 8.18 -2.15
C MET A 557 -14.32 6.99 -1.28
N ASP A 558 -14.83 6.92 -0.05
CA ASP A 558 -14.50 5.85 0.90
C ASP A 558 -14.94 4.47 0.37
N ALA A 559 -16.10 4.38 -0.29
CA ALA A 559 -16.57 3.14 -0.92
C ALA A 559 -15.70 2.71 -2.11
N ALA A 560 -15.30 3.64 -2.99
CA ALA A 560 -14.42 3.33 -4.11
C ALA A 560 -13.04 2.84 -3.64
N VAL A 561 -12.45 3.51 -2.65
CA VAL A 561 -11.19 3.08 -2.03
C VAL A 561 -11.33 1.73 -1.34
N ALA A 562 -12.44 1.48 -0.64
CA ALA A 562 -12.70 0.19 0.00
C ALA A 562 -12.85 -0.94 -1.04
N ALA A 563 -13.50 -0.66 -2.18
CA ALA A 563 -13.62 -1.60 -3.29
C ALA A 563 -12.24 -1.91 -3.89
N ALA A 564 -11.43 -0.89 -4.19
CA ALA A 564 -10.07 -1.07 -4.70
C ALA A 564 -9.18 -1.92 -3.78
N ARG A 565 -9.28 -1.72 -2.46
CA ARG A 565 -8.55 -2.53 -1.47
C ARG A 565 -9.03 -3.98 -1.45
N LEU A 566 -10.34 -4.20 -1.59
CA LEU A 566 -10.92 -5.54 -1.69
C LEU A 566 -10.49 -6.24 -2.99
N ASP A 567 -10.47 -5.53 -4.10
CA ASP A 567 -10.00 -6.03 -5.40
C ASP A 567 -8.50 -6.37 -5.36
N ALA A 568 -7.71 -5.54 -4.67
CA ALA A 568 -6.30 -5.79 -4.43
C ALA A 568 -6.05 -7.10 -3.65
N ALA A 569 -6.88 -7.38 -2.63
CA ALA A 569 -6.77 -8.58 -1.81
C ALA A 569 -7.28 -9.85 -2.54
N THR A 570 -8.38 -9.74 -3.28
CA THR A 570 -8.99 -10.87 -4.02
C THR A 570 -8.21 -11.26 -5.26
N GLY A 571 -7.43 -10.34 -5.83
CA GLY A 571 -6.80 -10.53 -7.12
C GLY A 571 -7.75 -10.34 -8.30
N ALA A 572 -8.98 -9.87 -8.07
CA ALA A 572 -9.99 -9.61 -9.08
C ALA A 572 -9.56 -8.50 -10.08
N LYS A 573 -10.27 -8.42 -11.22
CA LYS A 573 -9.96 -7.58 -12.38
C LYS A 573 -10.29 -6.10 -12.18
#